data_AF-A0A2G7GKB9-F1
#
_entry.id   AF-A0A2G7GKB9-F1
#
_cell.length_a   1.000
_cell.length_b   1.000
_cell.length_c   1.000
_cell.angle_alpha   90.00
_cell.angle_beta   90.00
_cell.angle_gamma   90.00
#
_symmetry.space_group_name_H-M   'P 1'
#
loop_
_entity.id
_entity.type
_entity.pdbx_description
1 polymer ?
#
loop_
_entity_poly.entity_id
_entity_poly.type
_entity_poly.pdbx_seq_one_letter_code
_entity_poly.pdbx_strand_id
1 'polypeptide(L)'
;MSADHSSNSQSTSSLEEIRAARLEKVAQLKQLGMNPYAYRWEVTHHTAQLQEKFADLPNGEEVDVEVAIAGRILARRVFGKLAFFSLQDETGTIQLYLDKKRIQQGMASTDPDAFNHLKQLTDVGDILGAKGTIKKTEKGELSVNVSEYVILTKSLLPLPDKWHGLTDTEKRYRQRYVDLIVNPEVQQTFRRRARITAGIRRYLETQGFIEIETPVLQAEAGGADARPFITYHNTLEMELYLRIATELHLKRMIVGGFEKVFELGRIFRNEGVSTRHNPEFTSVEVYQAYGDYNDMMALTEDLIVTVAQEVLGKLQITYQGEAIDLTPPWRRVTMHDLVKEVTGLDFTAFSTLEEAKIAAANAGINVEECDSIGKVLNEAFEQKAESQLIQPTFVLDYPVEISPLAKPHRSKPGLVERFELFIVGRETANGFSELTDPIDQRQRLEAQAARKAAGDLEAQGVDEDFITALEYGMPPTVGLGIGIDRLVMLLTNCASIRDAIAFPLLKSASSLIKKYDYDPARKLLQIEFKNGSIYNYQDVPADIAQGLEQETSQGHYFNEYIRGKFAYDQVRLKSD
;
A
#
# COMPACT_ATOMS: atom_id res chain seq x y z
N MET A 1 21.50 28.02 32.45
CA MET A 1 20.43 28.63 31.63
C MET A 1 19.77 27.49 30.88
N SER A 2 18.69 26.97 31.46
CA SER A 2 17.90 25.84 31.00
C SER A 2 17.00 26.29 29.85
N ALA A 3 17.19 25.70 28.67
CA ALA A 3 16.27 25.83 27.54
C ALA A 3 15.09 24.89 27.79
N ASP A 4 13.92 25.50 27.91
CA ASP A 4 12.64 24.86 28.16
C ASP A 4 12.14 24.22 26.85
N HIS A 5 12.22 22.89 26.75
CA HIS A 5 11.62 22.13 25.67
C HIS A 5 10.17 21.80 26.07
N SER A 6 9.22 22.64 25.68
CA SER A 6 7.80 22.34 25.79
C SER A 6 7.40 21.30 24.74
N SER A 7 7.31 20.04 25.15
CA SER A 7 6.64 18.97 24.42
C SER A 7 5.13 19.25 24.40
N ASN A 8 4.64 19.79 23.30
CA ASN A 8 3.23 20.13 23.15
C ASN A 8 2.44 18.89 22.69
N SER A 9 2.05 18.05 23.64
CA SER A 9 0.98 17.07 23.44
C SER A 9 -0.34 17.83 23.35
N GLN A 10 -0.97 17.87 22.16
CA GLN A 10 -2.37 18.27 22.08
C GLN A 10 -3.20 17.23 22.87
N SER A 11 -3.55 17.57 24.10
CA SER A 11 -4.35 16.72 24.98
C SER A 11 -5.72 16.44 24.35
N THR A 12 -6.27 15.24 24.55
CA THR A 12 -7.61 14.83 24.07
C THR A 12 -8.70 15.86 24.44
N SER A 13 -8.55 16.50 25.61
CA SER A 13 -9.38 17.63 26.08
C SER A 13 -9.45 18.78 25.06
N SER A 14 -8.32 19.17 24.47
CA SER A 14 -8.25 20.29 23.52
C SER A 14 -8.98 20.00 22.19
N LEU A 15 -8.95 18.75 21.72
CA LEU A 15 -9.67 18.35 20.49
C LEU A 15 -11.18 18.32 20.71
N GLU A 16 -11.63 17.86 21.87
CA GLU A 16 -13.04 17.84 22.25
C GLU A 16 -13.59 19.26 22.41
N GLU A 17 -12.83 20.16 23.03
CA GLU A 17 -13.17 21.59 23.15
C GLU A 17 -13.31 22.26 21.78
N ILE A 18 -12.34 22.04 20.87
CA ILE A 18 -12.41 22.56 19.49
C ILE A 18 -13.63 22.00 18.75
N ARG A 19 -13.92 20.71 18.94
CA ARG A 19 -15.09 20.06 18.34
C ARG A 19 -16.40 20.65 18.88
N ALA A 20 -16.49 20.88 20.18
CA ALA A 20 -17.65 21.50 20.81
C ALA A 20 -17.89 22.92 20.28
N ALA A 21 -16.86 23.76 20.23
CA ALA A 21 -16.95 25.10 19.66
C ALA A 21 -17.37 25.10 18.19
N ARG A 22 -16.89 24.14 17.39
CA ARG A 22 -17.31 23.99 15.98
C ARG A 22 -18.74 23.48 15.85
N LEU A 23 -19.23 22.67 16.77
CA LEU A 23 -20.65 22.26 16.83
C LEU A 23 -21.57 23.44 17.18
N GLU A 24 -21.14 24.34 18.06
CA GLU A 24 -21.88 25.59 18.33
C GLU A 24 -22.02 26.45 17.08
N LYS A 25 -20.95 26.58 16.28
CA LYS A 25 -21.01 27.28 14.98
C LYS A 25 -21.97 26.60 14.00
N VAL A 26 -22.04 25.27 13.98
CA VAL A 26 -23.04 24.53 13.18
C VAL A 26 -24.46 24.89 13.63
N ALA A 27 -24.70 24.99 14.94
CA ALA A 27 -26.01 25.40 15.46
C ALA A 27 -26.35 26.85 15.07
N GLN A 28 -25.38 27.77 15.16
CA GLN A 28 -25.55 29.16 14.74
C GLN A 28 -25.86 29.28 13.24
N LEU A 29 -25.15 28.54 12.38
CA LEU A 29 -25.45 28.49 10.93
C LEU A 29 -26.89 28.06 10.66
N LYS A 30 -27.38 27.02 11.36
CA LYS A 30 -28.77 26.56 11.24
C LYS A 30 -29.78 27.59 11.73
N GLN A 31 -29.49 28.29 12.83
CA GLN A 31 -30.36 29.36 13.36
C GLN A 31 -30.47 30.54 12.39
N LEU A 32 -29.40 30.83 11.64
CA LEU A 32 -29.38 31.82 10.57
C LEU A 32 -30.06 31.34 9.27
N GLY A 33 -30.66 30.13 9.26
CA GLY A 33 -31.30 29.54 8.08
C GLY A 33 -30.32 29.01 7.03
N MET A 34 -29.02 28.95 7.34
CA MET A 34 -27.99 28.41 6.45
C MET A 34 -27.85 26.89 6.63
N ASN A 35 -27.58 26.18 5.53
CA ASN A 35 -27.23 24.77 5.58
C ASN A 35 -25.71 24.58 5.72
N PRO A 36 -25.19 24.08 6.86
CA PRO A 36 -23.75 23.86 7.07
C PRO A 36 -23.17 22.68 6.26
N TYR A 37 -24.02 21.89 5.59
CA TYR A 37 -23.67 20.72 4.78
C TYR A 37 -24.47 20.74 3.48
N ALA A 38 -23.97 21.49 2.49
CA ALA A 38 -24.65 21.73 1.22
C ALA A 38 -24.77 20.46 0.37
N TYR A 39 -25.86 20.33 -0.39
CA TYR A 39 -26.10 19.20 -1.29
C TYR A 39 -25.38 19.34 -2.64
N ARG A 40 -25.23 20.57 -3.14
CA ARG A 40 -24.68 20.85 -4.47
C ARG A 40 -23.99 22.21 -4.48
N TRP A 41 -22.93 22.31 -5.27
CA TRP A 41 -22.31 23.55 -5.69
C TRP A 41 -21.84 23.41 -7.14
N GLU A 42 -22.09 24.41 -7.96
CA GLU A 42 -21.65 24.39 -9.36
C GLU A 42 -20.27 25.01 -9.46
N VAL A 43 -19.27 24.16 -9.69
CA VAL A 43 -17.89 24.57 -9.98
C VAL A 43 -17.78 24.83 -11.47
N THR A 44 -17.18 25.96 -11.82
CA THR A 44 -16.94 26.37 -13.22
C THR A 44 -15.48 26.18 -13.62
N HIS A 45 -14.55 26.25 -12.66
CA HIS A 45 -13.12 26.21 -12.90
C HIS A 45 -12.40 25.52 -11.73
N HIS A 46 -11.26 24.91 -12.04
CA HIS A 46 -10.32 24.39 -11.04
C HIS A 46 -9.15 25.34 -10.80
N THR A 47 -8.53 25.25 -9.63
CA THR A 47 -7.47 26.17 -9.24
C THR A 47 -6.28 26.16 -10.19
N ALA A 48 -5.80 24.98 -10.62
CA ALA A 48 -4.68 24.88 -11.55
C ALA A 48 -4.98 25.53 -12.92
N GLN A 49 -6.21 25.37 -13.43
CA GLN A 49 -6.63 25.99 -14.69
C GLN A 49 -6.61 27.51 -14.60
N LEU A 50 -7.02 28.08 -13.45
CA LEU A 50 -6.99 29.52 -13.22
C LEU A 50 -5.55 30.02 -13.10
N GLN A 51 -4.69 29.30 -12.39
CA GLN A 51 -3.27 29.63 -12.25
C GLN A 51 -2.57 29.67 -13.61
N GLU A 52 -2.83 28.69 -14.47
CA GLU A 52 -2.27 28.63 -15.82
C GLU A 52 -2.82 29.75 -16.71
N LYS A 53 -4.16 29.88 -16.79
CA LYS A 53 -4.83 30.84 -17.67
C LYS A 53 -4.49 32.31 -17.36
N PHE A 54 -4.20 32.63 -16.09
CA PHE A 54 -3.94 33.99 -15.63
C PHE A 54 -2.51 34.16 -15.07
N ALA A 55 -1.57 33.31 -15.47
CA ALA A 55 -0.17 33.39 -15.06
C ALA A 55 0.42 34.79 -15.33
N ASP A 56 0.13 35.37 -16.49
CA ASP A 56 0.65 36.64 -16.98
C ASP A 56 -0.20 37.87 -16.59
N LEU A 57 -1.23 37.70 -15.77
CA LEU A 57 -2.03 38.85 -15.30
C LEU A 57 -1.12 39.83 -14.53
N PRO A 58 -1.14 41.15 -14.83
CA PRO A 58 -0.33 42.12 -14.10
C PRO A 58 -0.78 42.31 -12.65
N ASN A 59 0.15 42.69 -11.77
CA ASN A 59 -0.15 42.92 -10.35
C ASN A 59 -1.15 44.07 -10.16
N GLY A 60 -2.13 43.86 -9.28
CA GLY A 60 -3.19 44.84 -8.98
C GLY A 60 -4.38 44.79 -9.92
N GLU A 61 -4.24 44.15 -11.09
CA GLU A 61 -5.30 44.06 -12.08
C GLU A 61 -6.38 43.04 -11.71
N GLU A 62 -7.61 43.35 -12.09
CA GLU A 62 -8.77 42.50 -11.98
C GLU A 62 -9.40 42.38 -13.37
N VAL A 63 -9.74 41.15 -13.75
CA VAL A 63 -10.43 40.84 -14.99
C VAL A 63 -11.84 40.38 -14.68
N ASP A 64 -12.78 40.84 -15.49
CA ASP A 64 -14.20 40.53 -15.37
C ASP A 64 -14.51 39.13 -15.94
N VAL A 65 -13.87 38.12 -15.35
CA VAL A 65 -14.11 36.71 -15.64
C VAL A 65 -14.72 36.10 -14.38
N GLU A 66 -16.03 35.89 -14.43
CA GLU A 66 -16.77 35.24 -13.36
C GLU A 66 -16.36 33.78 -13.22
N VAL A 67 -16.03 33.40 -12.00
CA VAL A 67 -15.67 32.04 -11.62
C VAL A 67 -16.42 31.63 -10.37
N ALA A 68 -16.85 30.38 -10.35
CA ALA A 68 -17.31 29.65 -9.17
C ALA A 68 -16.33 28.51 -8.90
N ILE A 69 -15.70 28.52 -7.73
CA ILE A 69 -14.75 27.49 -7.30
C ILE A 69 -15.20 26.90 -5.96
N ALA A 70 -14.67 25.72 -5.62
CA ALA A 70 -14.87 25.12 -4.31
C ALA A 70 -13.59 24.43 -3.83
N GLY A 71 -13.40 24.41 -2.52
CA GLY A 71 -12.24 23.74 -1.94
C GLY A 71 -12.19 23.85 -0.43
N ARG A 72 -11.12 23.31 0.15
CA ARG A 72 -10.86 23.34 1.59
C ARG A 72 -10.10 24.60 1.99
N ILE A 73 -10.52 25.26 3.06
CA ILE A 73 -9.79 26.39 3.65
C ILE A 73 -8.53 25.85 4.34
N LEU A 74 -7.35 26.11 3.78
CA LEU A 74 -6.05 25.74 4.36
C LEU A 74 -5.47 26.82 5.27
N ALA A 75 -5.82 28.08 5.03
CA ALA A 75 -5.39 29.21 5.84
C ALA A 75 -6.43 30.32 5.76
N ARG A 76 -6.52 31.10 6.84
CA ARG A 76 -7.43 32.23 6.95
C ARG A 76 -6.73 33.37 7.70
N ARG A 77 -6.72 34.55 7.10
CA ARG A 77 -6.14 35.79 7.65
C ARG A 77 -7.19 36.89 7.57
N VAL A 78 -7.49 37.56 8.69
CA VAL A 78 -8.57 38.55 8.77
C VAL A 78 -8.02 39.89 9.28
N PHE A 79 -8.30 40.97 8.55
CA PHE A 79 -7.79 42.33 8.78
C PHE A 79 -8.93 43.34 8.71
N GLY A 80 -9.72 43.46 9.78
CA GLY A 80 -10.79 44.45 9.86
C GLY A 80 -11.90 44.24 8.80
N LYS A 81 -11.81 44.96 7.69
CA LYS A 81 -12.75 44.92 6.54
C LYS A 81 -12.30 44.02 5.39
N LEU A 82 -11.13 43.39 5.51
CA LEU A 82 -10.56 42.54 4.48
C LEU A 82 -10.18 41.18 5.07
N ALA A 83 -10.36 40.11 4.31
CA ALA A 83 -9.89 38.78 4.67
C ALA A 83 -9.26 38.07 3.47
N PHE A 84 -8.34 37.16 3.76
CA PHE A 84 -7.64 36.35 2.78
C PHE A 84 -7.68 34.90 3.20
N PHE A 85 -8.34 34.06 2.42
CA PHE A 85 -8.34 32.62 2.64
C PHE A 85 -7.48 31.94 1.57
N SER A 86 -6.79 30.87 1.93
CA SER A 86 -6.18 29.96 0.96
C SER A 86 -7.12 28.78 0.80
N LEU A 87 -7.64 28.60 -0.41
CA LEU A 87 -8.57 27.54 -0.76
C LEU A 87 -7.85 26.48 -1.61
N GLN A 88 -8.01 25.20 -1.26
CA GLN A 88 -7.42 24.07 -1.96
C GLN A 88 -8.50 23.20 -2.60
N ASP A 89 -8.41 22.96 -3.90
CA ASP A 89 -9.17 21.91 -4.58
C ASP A 89 -8.27 20.72 -4.93
N GLU A 90 -8.74 19.78 -5.74
CA GLU A 90 -7.96 18.59 -6.11
C GLU A 90 -6.75 18.88 -7.02
N THR A 91 -6.67 20.09 -7.59
CA THR A 91 -5.68 20.49 -8.59
C THR A 91 -4.61 21.42 -8.03
N GLY A 92 -4.88 22.09 -6.91
CA GLY A 92 -3.94 23.05 -6.33
C GLY A 92 -4.60 24.01 -5.33
N THR A 93 -3.95 25.17 -5.16
CA THR A 93 -4.39 26.21 -4.22
C THR A 93 -4.58 27.55 -4.93
N ILE A 94 -5.58 28.31 -4.48
CA ILE A 94 -5.80 29.70 -4.90
C ILE A 94 -6.17 30.56 -3.69
N GLN A 95 -5.87 31.86 -3.76
CA GLN A 95 -6.29 32.80 -2.74
C GLN A 95 -7.74 33.25 -2.97
N LEU A 96 -8.49 33.43 -1.89
CA LEU A 96 -9.74 34.19 -1.88
C LEU A 96 -9.44 35.58 -1.33
N TYR A 97 -9.73 36.60 -2.12
CA TYR A 97 -9.72 38.00 -1.70
C TYR A 97 -11.14 38.38 -1.29
N LEU A 98 -11.34 38.61 0.02
CA LEU A 98 -12.67 38.75 0.62
C LEU A 98 -12.79 40.17 1.21
N ASP A 99 -13.32 41.11 0.43
CA ASP A 99 -13.58 42.48 0.88
C ASP A 99 -15.01 42.64 1.44
N LYS A 100 -15.14 43.35 2.56
CA LYS A 100 -16.43 43.58 3.22
C LYS A 100 -17.44 44.23 2.31
N LYS A 101 -17.06 45.27 1.55
CA LYS A 101 -18.01 46.01 0.72
C LYS A 101 -18.54 45.11 -0.40
N ARG A 102 -17.65 44.38 -1.08
CA ARG A 102 -18.02 43.49 -2.17
C ARG A 102 -18.93 42.34 -1.71
N ILE A 103 -18.57 41.64 -0.64
CA ILE A 103 -19.37 40.54 -0.08
C ILE A 103 -20.72 41.04 0.42
N GLN A 104 -20.74 42.17 1.12
CA GLN A 104 -21.98 42.75 1.64
C GLN A 104 -22.94 43.15 0.51
N GLN A 105 -22.41 43.62 -0.61
CA GLN A 105 -23.20 43.95 -1.80
C GLN A 105 -23.69 42.68 -2.51
N GLY A 106 -22.82 41.71 -2.74
CA GLY A 106 -23.15 40.47 -3.45
C GLY A 106 -24.14 39.57 -2.70
N MET A 107 -24.08 39.56 -1.37
CA MET A 107 -24.90 38.68 -0.52
C MET A 107 -26.03 39.41 0.22
N ALA A 108 -26.31 40.69 -0.08
CA ALA A 108 -27.29 41.49 0.67
C ALA A 108 -28.69 40.86 0.79
N SER A 109 -29.12 40.12 -0.24
CA SER A 109 -30.43 39.45 -0.28
C SER A 109 -30.48 38.14 0.51
N THR A 110 -29.34 37.46 0.67
CA THR A 110 -29.24 36.15 1.32
C THR A 110 -28.75 36.24 2.76
N ASP A 111 -27.81 37.16 3.03
CA ASP A 111 -27.20 37.38 4.34
C ASP A 111 -26.75 38.85 4.50
N PRO A 112 -27.56 39.69 5.17
CA PRO A 112 -27.24 41.08 5.44
C PRO A 112 -26.04 41.32 6.37
N ASP A 113 -25.45 40.30 6.99
CA ASP A 113 -24.21 40.43 7.78
C ASP A 113 -23.11 39.43 7.32
N ALA A 114 -23.15 39.06 6.04
CA ALA A 114 -22.30 38.03 5.42
C ALA A 114 -20.82 38.16 5.79
N PHE A 115 -20.25 39.35 5.76
CA PHE A 115 -18.83 39.49 6.07
C PHE A 115 -18.49 39.18 7.53
N ASN A 116 -19.39 39.45 8.48
CA ASN A 116 -19.16 39.10 9.88
C ASN A 116 -19.38 37.60 10.12
N HIS A 117 -20.43 37.02 9.53
CA HIS A 117 -20.67 35.58 9.58
C HIS A 117 -19.50 34.80 8.96
N LEU A 118 -18.94 35.24 7.83
CA LEU A 118 -17.72 34.69 7.24
C LEU A 118 -16.59 34.61 8.27
N LYS A 119 -16.30 35.71 8.97
CA LYS A 119 -15.18 35.77 9.94
C LYS A 119 -15.39 34.86 11.15
N GLN A 120 -16.63 34.76 11.63
CA GLN A 120 -16.98 34.08 12.88
C GLN A 120 -17.24 32.58 12.67
N LEU A 121 -17.92 32.22 11.59
CA LEU A 121 -18.47 30.89 11.36
C LEU A 121 -17.60 30.01 10.48
N THR A 122 -16.62 30.56 9.75
CA THR A 122 -15.64 29.76 8.98
C THR A 122 -14.37 29.47 9.78
N ASP A 123 -13.82 28.29 9.57
CA ASP A 123 -12.58 27.80 10.17
C ASP A 123 -11.68 27.12 9.12
N VAL A 124 -10.40 27.01 9.45
CA VAL A 124 -9.47 26.16 8.71
C VAL A 124 -9.97 24.71 8.75
N GLY A 125 -9.99 24.07 7.59
CA GLY A 125 -10.53 22.73 7.36
C GLY A 125 -11.93 22.70 6.77
N ASP A 126 -12.70 23.78 6.84
CA ASP A 126 -14.03 23.86 6.21
C ASP A 126 -13.92 23.76 4.68
N ILE A 127 -14.95 23.23 4.03
CA ILE A 127 -15.11 23.27 2.57
C ILE A 127 -16.00 24.45 2.22
N LEU A 128 -15.49 25.35 1.38
CA LEU A 128 -16.13 26.60 0.99
C LEU A 128 -16.31 26.63 -0.53
N GLY A 129 -17.48 27.05 -0.99
CA GLY A 129 -17.74 27.50 -2.35
C GLY A 129 -17.61 29.01 -2.41
N ALA A 130 -16.97 29.55 -3.44
CA ALA A 130 -16.80 30.98 -3.64
C ALA A 130 -17.06 31.36 -5.09
N LYS A 131 -17.77 32.48 -5.29
CA LYS A 131 -17.97 33.11 -6.60
C LYS A 131 -17.40 34.52 -6.64
N GLY A 132 -16.92 34.92 -7.80
CA GLY A 132 -16.45 36.27 -8.05
C GLY A 132 -15.58 36.35 -9.29
N THR A 133 -14.80 37.41 -9.40
CA THR A 133 -13.91 37.69 -10.53
C THR A 133 -12.47 37.30 -10.22
N ILE A 134 -11.61 37.29 -11.24
CA ILE A 134 -10.18 37.01 -11.06
C ILE A 134 -9.40 38.32 -10.88
N LYS A 135 -8.57 38.38 -9.83
CA LYS A 135 -7.66 39.49 -9.54
C LYS A 135 -6.27 38.95 -9.26
N LYS A 136 -5.23 39.67 -9.67
CA LYS A 136 -3.90 39.52 -9.08
C LYS A 136 -3.69 40.61 -8.06
N THR A 137 -3.33 40.24 -6.84
CA THR A 137 -3.01 41.23 -5.83
C THR A 137 -1.77 42.04 -6.21
N GLU A 138 -1.57 43.14 -5.52
CA GLU A 138 -0.49 44.09 -5.67
C GLU A 138 0.86 43.43 -5.32
N LYS A 139 0.81 42.34 -4.53
CA LYS A 139 1.94 41.47 -4.20
C LYS A 139 2.14 40.32 -5.17
N GLY A 140 1.32 40.21 -6.23
CA GLY A 140 1.44 39.22 -7.29
C GLY A 140 0.76 37.88 -7.02
N GLU A 141 -0.01 37.72 -5.95
CA GLU A 141 -0.77 36.49 -5.68
C GLU A 141 -2.09 36.50 -6.46
N LEU A 142 -2.34 35.47 -7.26
CA LEU A 142 -3.60 35.28 -8.00
C LEU A 142 -4.73 34.88 -7.04
N SER A 143 -5.86 35.56 -7.17
CA SER A 143 -6.97 35.48 -6.23
C SER A 143 -8.33 35.53 -6.94
N VAL A 144 -9.33 34.88 -6.34
CA VAL A 144 -10.73 35.16 -6.64
C VAL A 144 -11.17 36.35 -5.78
N ASN A 145 -11.59 37.45 -6.41
CA ASN A 145 -12.20 38.60 -5.74
C ASN A 145 -13.68 38.31 -5.47
N VAL A 146 -13.95 37.80 -4.27
CA VAL A 146 -15.20 37.13 -3.93
C VAL A 146 -16.36 38.11 -3.78
N SER A 147 -17.46 37.84 -4.46
CA SER A 147 -18.76 38.50 -4.28
C SER A 147 -19.73 37.66 -3.45
N GLU A 148 -19.67 36.33 -3.57
CA GLU A 148 -20.55 35.40 -2.85
C GLU A 148 -19.77 34.19 -2.34
N TYR A 149 -20.17 33.66 -1.18
CA TYR A 149 -19.63 32.40 -0.67
C TYR A 149 -20.71 31.53 -0.03
N VAL A 150 -20.44 30.23 0.04
CA VAL A 150 -21.28 29.26 0.75
C VAL A 150 -20.39 28.29 1.51
N ILE A 151 -20.72 28.03 2.78
CA ILE A 151 -20.11 26.93 3.54
C ILE A 151 -20.71 25.63 3.01
N LEU A 152 -19.92 24.84 2.29
CA LEU A 152 -20.36 23.58 1.72
C LEU A 152 -20.29 22.45 2.75
N THR A 153 -19.27 22.48 3.62
CA THR A 153 -19.15 21.51 4.72
C THR A 153 -18.37 22.14 5.87
N LYS A 154 -18.99 22.21 7.03
CA LYS A 154 -18.28 22.56 8.27
C LYS A 154 -17.41 21.39 8.73
N SER A 155 -16.11 21.61 8.88
CA SER A 155 -15.24 20.66 9.55
C SER A 155 -15.35 20.81 11.06
N LEU A 156 -15.57 19.68 11.76
CA LEU A 156 -15.66 19.64 13.22
C LEU A 156 -14.31 19.40 13.91
N LEU A 157 -13.31 18.90 13.17
CA LEU A 157 -11.97 18.67 13.68
C LEU A 157 -10.98 19.64 13.01
N PRO A 158 -9.97 20.13 13.75
CA PRO A 158 -8.94 20.96 13.16
C PRO A 158 -8.06 20.13 12.21
N LEU A 159 -7.46 20.79 11.21
CA LEU A 159 -6.35 20.19 10.47
C LEU A 159 -5.10 20.17 11.37
N PRO A 160 -4.17 19.21 11.18
CA PRO A 160 -2.87 19.24 11.85
C PRO A 160 -2.11 20.54 11.57
N ASP A 161 -1.29 20.96 12.51
CA ASP A 161 -0.59 22.25 12.45
C ASP A 161 0.42 22.29 11.28
N LYS A 162 0.43 23.39 10.51
CA LYS A 162 1.23 23.52 9.27
C LYS A 162 2.74 23.41 9.49
N TRP A 163 3.23 23.77 10.67
CA TRP A 163 4.66 23.84 10.98
C TRP A 163 5.30 22.48 11.32
N HIS A 164 4.48 21.53 11.79
CA HIS A 164 4.96 20.19 12.15
C HIS A 164 4.48 19.11 11.18
N GLY A 165 3.47 19.41 10.35
CA GLY A 165 2.85 18.47 9.42
C GLY A 165 2.26 17.25 10.14
N LEU A 166 1.51 16.43 9.42
CA LEU A 166 1.30 15.06 9.87
C LEU A 166 2.57 14.28 9.51
N THR A 167 3.65 14.46 10.28
CA THR A 167 4.96 13.81 10.02
C THR A 167 5.03 12.41 10.62
N ASP A 168 4.25 12.15 11.66
CA ASP A 168 4.11 10.83 12.27
C ASP A 168 3.57 9.82 11.24
N THR A 169 4.44 8.92 10.81
CA THR A 169 4.14 7.95 9.74
C THR A 169 2.96 7.04 10.08
N GLU A 170 2.78 6.68 11.35
CA GLU A 170 1.66 5.84 11.77
C GLU A 170 0.33 6.58 11.67
N LYS A 171 0.26 7.83 12.15
CA LYS A 171 -0.93 8.68 12.01
C LYS A 171 -1.26 8.96 10.55
N ARG A 172 -0.25 9.16 9.68
CA ARG A 172 -0.47 9.30 8.23
C ARG A 172 -1.17 8.09 7.63
N TYR A 173 -0.70 6.89 7.95
CA TYR A 173 -1.31 5.66 7.44
C TYR A 173 -2.70 5.41 8.03
N ARG A 174 -2.93 5.72 9.31
CA ARG A 174 -4.25 5.56 9.97
C ARG A 174 -5.28 6.57 9.47
N GLN A 175 -4.86 7.82 9.31
CA GLN A 175 -5.70 8.94 8.90
C GLN A 175 -5.30 9.37 7.49
N ARG A 176 -5.33 8.44 6.53
CA ARG A 176 -4.92 8.73 5.15
C ARG A 176 -5.67 9.93 4.55
N TYR A 177 -6.93 10.11 4.92
CA TYR A 177 -7.72 11.27 4.49
C TYR A 177 -7.14 12.61 4.97
N VAL A 178 -6.47 12.66 6.13
CA VAL A 178 -5.75 13.86 6.61
C VAL A 178 -4.41 14.00 5.89
N ASP A 179 -3.67 12.90 5.73
CA ASP A 179 -2.40 12.86 5.01
C ASP A 179 -2.56 13.39 3.58
N LEU A 180 -3.59 12.95 2.86
CA LEU A 180 -3.92 13.45 1.52
C LEU A 180 -4.23 14.96 1.49
N ILE A 181 -4.77 15.54 2.55
CA ILE A 181 -5.06 16.99 2.62
C ILE A 181 -3.76 17.78 2.76
N VAL A 182 -2.87 17.34 3.67
CA VAL A 182 -1.71 18.15 4.08
C VAL A 182 -0.44 17.85 3.28
N ASN A 183 -0.38 16.69 2.60
CA ASN A 183 0.78 16.22 1.82
C ASN A 183 0.36 15.93 0.36
N PRO A 184 0.38 16.94 -0.54
CA PRO A 184 -0.07 16.81 -1.93
C PRO A 184 0.67 15.73 -2.75
N GLU A 185 1.93 15.45 -2.42
CA GLU A 185 2.74 14.42 -3.05
C GLU A 185 2.15 13.02 -2.87
N VAL A 186 1.44 12.76 -1.76
CA VAL A 186 0.75 11.49 -1.50
C VAL A 186 -0.40 11.31 -2.50
N GLN A 187 -1.12 12.37 -2.86
CA GLN A 187 -2.13 12.31 -3.91
C GLN A 187 -1.50 11.94 -5.25
N GLN A 188 -0.32 12.50 -5.56
CA GLN A 188 0.38 12.21 -6.81
C GLN A 188 0.83 10.75 -6.90
N THR A 189 1.25 10.15 -5.78
CA THR A 189 1.54 8.70 -5.71
C THR A 189 0.32 7.88 -6.13
N PHE A 190 -0.87 8.16 -5.61
CA PHE A 190 -2.07 7.40 -5.97
C PHE A 190 -2.59 7.69 -7.38
N ARG A 191 -2.44 8.93 -7.87
CA ARG A 191 -2.71 9.26 -9.29
C ARG A 191 -1.77 8.47 -10.20
N ARG A 192 -0.49 8.38 -9.86
CA ARG A 192 0.49 7.56 -10.61
C ARG A 192 0.18 6.08 -10.50
N ARG A 193 -0.18 5.55 -9.33
CA ARG A 193 -0.64 4.16 -9.18
C ARG A 193 -1.78 3.84 -10.15
N ALA A 194 -2.80 4.70 -10.23
CA ALA A 194 -3.92 4.50 -11.14
C ALA A 194 -3.48 4.53 -12.62
N ARG A 195 -2.54 5.41 -12.98
CA ARG A 195 -1.97 5.43 -14.34
C ARG A 195 -1.11 4.21 -14.65
N ILE A 196 -0.31 3.73 -13.69
CA ILE A 196 0.52 2.53 -13.81
C ILE A 196 -0.37 1.31 -14.08
N THR A 197 -1.39 1.07 -13.26
CA THR A 197 -2.28 -0.08 -13.46
C THR A 197 -3.09 0.00 -14.75
N ALA A 198 -3.53 1.20 -15.14
CA ALA A 198 -4.19 1.40 -16.43
C ALA A 198 -3.23 1.20 -17.62
N GLY A 199 -1.96 1.62 -17.48
CA GLY A 199 -0.92 1.43 -18.49
C GLY A 199 -0.58 -0.04 -18.71
N ILE A 200 -0.47 -0.81 -17.62
CA ILE A 200 -0.27 -2.26 -17.68
C ILE A 200 -1.40 -2.94 -18.46
N ARG A 201 -2.67 -2.63 -18.14
CA ARG A 201 -3.83 -3.17 -18.87
C ARG A 201 -3.75 -2.85 -20.36
N ARG A 202 -3.61 -1.57 -20.71
CA ARG A 202 -3.54 -1.14 -22.12
C ARG A 202 -2.40 -1.80 -22.88
N TYR A 203 -1.24 -1.92 -22.25
CA TYR A 203 -0.09 -2.58 -22.86
C TYR A 203 -0.39 -4.05 -23.15
N LEU A 204 -0.87 -4.80 -22.15
CA LEU A 204 -1.19 -6.22 -22.31
C LEU A 204 -2.32 -6.45 -23.34
N GLU A 205 -3.36 -5.62 -23.32
CA GLU A 205 -4.42 -5.63 -24.35
C GLU A 205 -3.85 -5.42 -25.77
N THR A 206 -2.93 -4.47 -25.92
CA THR A 206 -2.26 -4.20 -27.21
C THR A 206 -1.40 -5.38 -27.66
N GLN A 207 -0.84 -6.15 -26.72
CA GLN A 207 -0.09 -7.39 -26.98
C GLN A 207 -1.00 -8.62 -27.21
N GLY A 208 -2.32 -8.42 -27.20
CA GLY A 208 -3.33 -9.44 -27.48
C GLY A 208 -3.70 -10.32 -26.28
N PHE A 209 -3.37 -9.91 -25.05
CA PHE A 209 -3.81 -10.61 -23.85
C PHE A 209 -5.25 -10.23 -23.48
N ILE A 210 -5.98 -11.18 -22.91
CA ILE A 210 -7.34 -11.00 -22.41
C ILE A 210 -7.31 -10.94 -20.88
N GLU A 211 -7.93 -9.90 -20.29
CA GLU A 211 -8.09 -9.81 -18.83
C GLU A 211 -9.14 -10.84 -18.36
N ILE A 212 -8.76 -11.68 -17.39
CA ILE A 212 -9.60 -12.72 -16.78
C ILE A 212 -9.70 -12.45 -15.28
N GLU A 213 -10.85 -12.74 -14.69
CA GLU A 213 -11.04 -12.75 -13.23
C GLU A 213 -11.20 -14.21 -12.76
N THR A 214 -10.31 -14.67 -11.89
CA THR A 214 -10.35 -16.02 -11.31
C THR A 214 -10.85 -15.99 -9.86
N PRO A 215 -11.26 -17.14 -9.27
CA PRO A 215 -11.80 -17.18 -7.92
C PRO A 215 -10.84 -16.63 -6.86
N VAL A 216 -11.34 -15.71 -6.03
CA VAL A 216 -10.65 -15.20 -4.83
C VAL A 216 -10.77 -16.19 -3.66
N LEU A 217 -11.91 -16.87 -3.56
CA LEU A 217 -12.18 -17.93 -2.59
C LEU A 217 -11.92 -19.27 -3.28
N GLN A 218 -10.99 -20.05 -2.74
CA GLN A 218 -10.55 -21.32 -3.31
C GLN A 218 -10.81 -22.46 -2.32
N ALA A 219 -11.15 -23.64 -2.83
CA ALA A 219 -11.26 -24.85 -2.00
C ALA A 219 -9.89 -25.33 -1.51
N GLU A 220 -8.83 -25.01 -2.25
CA GLU A 220 -7.44 -25.30 -1.93
C GLU A 220 -6.57 -24.12 -2.37
N ALA A 221 -5.68 -23.65 -1.49
CA ALA A 221 -4.73 -22.60 -1.82
C ALA A 221 -3.49 -23.19 -2.52
N GLY A 222 -3.10 -22.61 -3.66
CA GLY A 222 -1.93 -23.03 -4.41
C GLY A 222 -1.42 -21.96 -5.36
N GLY A 223 -0.32 -22.27 -6.06
CA GLY A 223 0.35 -21.38 -7.01
C GLY A 223 1.45 -20.49 -6.41
N ALA A 224 1.70 -20.57 -5.10
CA ALA A 224 2.82 -19.92 -4.43
C ALA A 224 3.13 -20.59 -3.09
N ASP A 225 4.36 -20.48 -2.61
CA ASP A 225 4.74 -20.92 -1.26
C ASP A 225 4.41 -19.77 -0.29
N ALA A 226 3.23 -19.85 0.33
CA ALA A 226 2.71 -18.82 1.23
C ALA A 226 1.60 -19.36 2.11
N ARG A 227 1.55 -18.89 3.37
CA ARG A 227 0.47 -19.27 4.30
C ARG A 227 -0.84 -18.59 3.90
N PRO A 228 -1.95 -19.31 3.65
CA PRO A 228 -3.22 -18.70 3.28
C PRO A 228 -4.00 -18.12 4.48
N PHE A 229 -4.94 -17.22 4.19
CA PHE A 229 -6.05 -16.93 5.11
C PHE A 229 -7.16 -17.95 4.91
N ILE A 230 -7.74 -18.42 6.01
CA ILE A 230 -8.83 -19.41 6.01
C ILE A 230 -10.13 -18.72 6.42
N THR A 231 -11.22 -19.05 5.75
CA THR A 231 -12.58 -18.60 6.04
C THR A 231 -13.56 -19.77 5.89
N TYR A 232 -14.85 -19.53 6.14
CA TYR A 232 -15.87 -20.57 6.15
C TYR A 232 -17.14 -20.10 5.43
N HIS A 233 -17.66 -20.94 4.54
CA HIS A 233 -18.90 -20.68 3.82
C HIS A 233 -20.09 -21.34 4.52
N ASN A 234 -20.86 -20.57 5.29
CA ASN A 234 -21.95 -21.10 6.14
C ASN A 234 -22.96 -22.00 5.41
N THR A 235 -23.41 -21.65 4.19
CA THR A 235 -24.43 -22.45 3.47
C THR A 235 -23.90 -23.72 2.82
N LEU A 236 -22.61 -23.73 2.44
CA LEU A 236 -21.96 -24.90 1.83
C LEU A 236 -21.24 -25.75 2.88
N GLU A 237 -21.23 -25.27 4.13
CA GLU A 237 -20.63 -25.90 5.29
C GLU A 237 -19.16 -26.32 5.07
N MET A 238 -18.41 -25.51 4.31
CA MET A 238 -17.02 -25.82 3.91
C MET A 238 -16.05 -24.69 4.23
N GLU A 239 -14.80 -25.07 4.50
CA GLU A 239 -13.67 -24.14 4.57
C GLU A 239 -13.31 -23.64 3.17
N LEU A 240 -12.88 -22.39 3.11
CA LEU A 240 -12.37 -21.74 1.91
C LEU A 240 -11.09 -20.98 2.26
N TYR A 241 -10.24 -20.82 1.27
CA TYR A 241 -8.98 -20.12 1.40
C TYR A 241 -9.02 -18.87 0.53
N LEU A 242 -8.50 -17.75 1.04
CA LEU A 242 -8.20 -16.62 0.16
C LEU A 242 -6.98 -16.97 -0.69
N ARG A 243 -7.06 -16.70 -2.00
CA ARG A 243 -6.00 -17.03 -2.95
C ARG A 243 -4.65 -16.40 -2.59
N ILE A 244 -3.59 -17.19 -2.74
CA ILE A 244 -2.18 -16.79 -2.53
C ILE A 244 -1.44 -16.50 -3.86
N ALA A 245 -2.05 -16.87 -4.98
CA ALA A 245 -1.66 -16.60 -6.37
C ALA A 245 -2.90 -16.79 -7.29
N THR A 246 -2.83 -16.35 -8.55
CA THR A 246 -3.86 -16.65 -9.58
C THR A 246 -3.45 -17.78 -10.52
N GLU A 247 -2.21 -18.24 -10.40
CA GLU A 247 -1.49 -19.13 -11.33
C GLU A 247 -2.29 -20.37 -11.77
N LEU A 248 -2.74 -21.19 -10.82
CA LEU A 248 -3.34 -22.48 -11.16
C LEU A 248 -4.65 -22.33 -11.95
N HIS A 249 -5.38 -21.24 -11.75
CA HIS A 249 -6.62 -20.98 -12.49
C HIS A 249 -6.34 -20.38 -13.86
N LEU A 250 -5.34 -19.50 -13.98
CA LEU A 250 -4.94 -18.97 -15.28
C LEU A 250 -4.35 -20.05 -16.19
N LYS A 251 -3.60 -21.02 -15.64
CA LYS A 251 -3.18 -22.23 -16.37
C LYS A 251 -4.36 -23.06 -16.88
N ARG A 252 -5.43 -23.21 -16.09
CA ARG A 252 -6.67 -23.87 -16.55
C ARG A 252 -7.31 -23.13 -17.72
N MET A 253 -7.22 -21.79 -17.77
CA MET A 253 -7.68 -21.03 -18.94
C MET A 253 -6.86 -21.35 -20.19
N ILE A 254 -5.54 -21.54 -20.03
CA ILE A 254 -4.66 -21.96 -21.12
C ILE A 254 -5.02 -23.37 -21.62
N VAL A 255 -5.24 -24.33 -20.71
CA VAL A 255 -5.77 -25.66 -21.04
C VAL A 255 -7.10 -25.55 -21.78
N GLY A 256 -7.97 -24.63 -21.36
CA GLY A 256 -9.26 -24.35 -22.00
C GLY A 256 -9.18 -23.75 -23.41
N GLY A 257 -7.97 -23.44 -23.90
CA GLY A 257 -7.74 -22.97 -25.27
C GLY A 257 -7.53 -21.46 -25.40
N PHE A 258 -7.44 -20.71 -24.31
CA PHE A 258 -6.96 -19.32 -24.39
C PHE A 258 -5.44 -19.31 -24.55
N GLU A 259 -4.91 -18.52 -25.47
CA GLU A 259 -3.45 -18.47 -25.70
C GLU A 259 -2.75 -17.38 -24.89
N LYS A 260 -3.45 -16.30 -24.56
CA LYS A 260 -2.89 -15.14 -23.84
C LYS A 260 -3.89 -14.59 -22.84
N VAL A 261 -3.65 -14.82 -21.56
CA VAL A 261 -4.50 -14.33 -20.48
C VAL A 261 -3.68 -13.58 -19.44
N PHE A 262 -4.31 -12.63 -18.77
CA PHE A 262 -3.75 -12.02 -17.57
C PHE A 262 -4.83 -11.72 -16.54
N GLU A 263 -4.44 -11.62 -15.28
CA GLU A 263 -5.30 -11.07 -14.22
C GLU A 263 -4.52 -10.03 -13.43
N LEU A 264 -5.10 -8.84 -13.26
CA LEU A 264 -4.61 -7.82 -12.33
C LEU A 264 -5.53 -7.77 -11.11
N GLY A 265 -5.12 -8.42 -10.03
CA GLY A 265 -6.00 -8.71 -8.90
C GLY A 265 -5.33 -8.63 -7.53
N ARG A 266 -6.13 -8.84 -6.48
CA ARG A 266 -5.65 -8.90 -5.08
C ARG A 266 -5.19 -10.31 -4.74
N ILE A 267 -4.07 -10.41 -4.05
CA ILE A 267 -3.51 -11.62 -3.44
C ILE A 267 -3.49 -11.46 -1.93
N PHE A 268 -3.68 -12.55 -1.20
CA PHE A 268 -3.77 -12.56 0.26
C PHE A 268 -2.78 -13.57 0.83
N ARG A 269 -1.83 -13.11 1.65
CA ARG A 269 -0.85 -13.96 2.33
C ARG A 269 -0.82 -13.64 3.81
N ASN A 270 -1.00 -14.67 4.64
CA ASN A 270 -1.09 -14.58 6.09
C ASN A 270 0.31 -14.60 6.71
N GLU A 271 1.08 -13.57 6.39
CA GLU A 271 2.49 -13.41 6.71
C GLU A 271 2.75 -12.12 7.51
N GLY A 272 4.02 -11.89 7.87
CA GLY A 272 4.46 -10.69 8.58
C GLY A 272 4.31 -9.41 7.76
N VAL A 273 3.91 -8.32 8.42
CA VAL A 273 3.88 -6.97 7.80
C VAL A 273 5.24 -6.31 7.92
N SER A 274 5.77 -5.79 6.81
CA SER A 274 7.07 -5.10 6.76
C SER A 274 6.97 -3.78 5.97
N THR A 275 8.11 -3.17 5.63
CA THR A 275 8.17 -2.05 4.66
C THR A 275 7.98 -2.52 3.22
N ARG A 276 7.95 -3.84 2.99
CA ARG A 276 7.86 -4.49 1.67
C ARG A 276 6.68 -5.45 1.54
N HIS A 277 6.10 -5.89 2.66
CA HIS A 277 5.02 -6.89 2.72
C HIS A 277 3.78 -6.32 3.39
N ASN A 278 2.64 -6.48 2.72
CA ASN A 278 1.31 -6.20 3.24
C ASN A 278 0.45 -7.47 3.03
N PRO A 279 -0.39 -7.89 3.99
CA PRO A 279 -1.08 -9.18 3.91
C PRO A 279 -2.07 -9.30 2.75
N GLU A 280 -2.50 -8.16 2.20
CA GLU A 280 -3.16 -8.08 0.92
C GLU A 280 -2.36 -7.18 -0.02
N PHE A 281 -2.07 -7.63 -1.24
CA PHE A 281 -1.29 -6.86 -2.22
C PHE A 281 -1.77 -7.15 -3.63
N THR A 282 -1.53 -6.22 -4.54
CA THR A 282 -1.93 -6.34 -5.95
C THR A 282 -0.80 -6.96 -6.75
N SER A 283 -1.09 -8.01 -7.52
CA SER A 283 -0.21 -8.53 -8.56
C SER A 283 -0.89 -8.41 -9.93
N VAL A 284 -0.07 -8.48 -10.96
CA VAL A 284 -0.54 -8.92 -12.28
C VAL A 284 0.14 -10.25 -12.58
N GLU A 285 -0.64 -11.24 -12.95
CA GLU A 285 -0.13 -12.50 -13.48
C GLU A 285 -0.53 -12.66 -14.94
N VAL A 286 0.39 -13.13 -15.77
CA VAL A 286 0.30 -13.17 -17.22
C VAL A 286 0.73 -14.56 -17.69
N TYR A 287 -0.06 -15.18 -18.57
CA TYR A 287 0.25 -16.49 -19.16
C TYR A 287 0.12 -16.43 -20.67
N GLN A 288 1.15 -16.94 -21.36
CA GLN A 288 1.21 -16.99 -22.82
C GLN A 288 1.57 -18.41 -23.29
N ALA A 289 0.68 -19.01 -24.07
CA ALA A 289 0.93 -20.25 -24.80
C ALA A 289 1.99 -20.04 -25.89
N TYR A 290 2.70 -21.11 -26.18
CA TYR A 290 3.77 -21.26 -27.17
C TYR A 290 4.99 -20.35 -26.98
N GLY A 291 5.12 -19.69 -25.83
CA GLY A 291 6.32 -18.94 -25.44
C GLY A 291 7.18 -19.68 -24.41
N ASP A 292 8.39 -19.18 -24.20
CA ASP A 292 9.28 -19.58 -23.11
C ASP A 292 9.74 -18.39 -22.26
N TYR A 293 10.46 -18.66 -21.18
CA TYR A 293 10.94 -17.63 -20.25
C TYR A 293 11.75 -16.48 -20.91
N ASN A 294 12.33 -16.65 -22.11
CA ASN A 294 12.98 -15.56 -22.83
C ASN A 294 11.98 -14.57 -23.41
N ASP A 295 10.87 -15.07 -23.95
CA ASP A 295 9.78 -14.22 -24.45
C ASP A 295 9.21 -13.39 -23.31
N MET A 296 9.10 -13.99 -22.13
CA MET A 296 8.53 -13.33 -20.97
C MET A 296 9.49 -12.34 -20.31
N MET A 297 10.81 -12.57 -20.37
CA MET A 297 11.80 -11.52 -20.05
C MET A 297 11.65 -10.32 -20.98
N ALA A 298 11.51 -10.54 -22.29
CA ALA A 298 11.32 -9.44 -23.25
C ALA A 298 9.99 -8.69 -23.03
N LEU A 299 8.90 -9.40 -22.75
CA LEU A 299 7.61 -8.80 -22.37
C LEU A 299 7.75 -7.95 -21.11
N THR A 300 8.47 -8.45 -20.10
CA THR A 300 8.68 -7.76 -18.82
C THR A 300 9.48 -6.46 -19.00
N GLU A 301 10.56 -6.49 -19.80
CA GLU A 301 11.35 -5.30 -20.16
C GLU A 301 10.45 -4.24 -20.81
N ASP A 302 9.75 -4.61 -21.89
CA ASP A 302 8.95 -3.66 -22.67
C ASP A 302 7.73 -3.12 -21.89
N LEU A 303 7.07 -3.96 -21.09
CA LEU A 303 5.94 -3.56 -20.24
C LEU A 303 6.35 -2.48 -19.23
N ILE A 304 7.41 -2.72 -18.46
CA ILE A 304 7.85 -1.79 -17.42
C ILE A 304 8.38 -0.49 -18.04
N VAL A 305 9.14 -0.59 -19.13
CA VAL A 305 9.67 0.58 -19.86
C VAL A 305 8.53 1.44 -20.42
N THR A 306 7.56 0.82 -21.07
CA THR A 306 6.40 1.51 -21.63
C THR A 306 5.63 2.26 -20.53
N VAL A 307 5.35 1.58 -19.41
CA VAL A 307 4.62 2.19 -18.28
C VAL A 307 5.44 3.29 -17.61
N ALA A 308 6.75 3.11 -17.42
CA ALA A 308 7.61 4.14 -16.85
C ALA A 308 7.66 5.38 -17.76
N GLN A 309 7.82 5.19 -19.07
CA GLN A 309 7.84 6.28 -20.04
C GLN A 309 6.50 7.01 -20.11
N GLU A 310 5.37 6.30 -20.07
CA GLU A 310 4.03 6.92 -20.09
C GLU A 310 3.76 7.73 -18.81
N VAL A 311 4.10 7.18 -17.64
CA VAL A 311 3.72 7.76 -16.35
C VAL A 311 4.69 8.84 -15.90
N LEU A 312 5.99 8.67 -16.17
CA LEU A 312 7.06 9.55 -15.69
C LEU A 312 7.69 10.40 -16.81
N GLY A 313 7.51 10.05 -18.07
CA GLY A 313 8.16 10.72 -19.21
C GLY A 313 9.65 10.44 -19.35
N LYS A 314 10.20 9.48 -18.58
CA LYS A 314 11.64 9.18 -18.53
C LYS A 314 11.91 7.76 -18.02
N LEU A 315 13.10 7.25 -18.33
CA LEU A 315 13.58 5.93 -17.87
C LEU A 315 14.69 6.04 -16.81
N GLN A 316 15.36 7.19 -16.70
CA GLN A 316 16.30 7.47 -15.62
C GLN A 316 15.53 8.02 -14.41
N ILE A 317 15.44 7.21 -13.37
CA ILE A 317 14.71 7.53 -12.14
C ILE A 317 15.66 7.59 -10.94
N THR A 318 15.16 8.14 -9.84
CA THR A 318 15.86 8.14 -8.56
C THR A 318 14.97 7.45 -7.54
N TYR A 319 15.50 6.42 -6.89
CA TYR A 319 14.80 5.69 -5.85
C TYR A 319 15.63 5.71 -4.57
N GLN A 320 15.12 6.41 -3.55
CA GLN A 320 15.73 6.52 -2.22
C GLN A 320 17.19 6.99 -2.25
N GLY A 321 17.53 7.85 -3.21
CA GLY A 321 18.89 8.38 -3.42
C GLY A 321 19.70 7.64 -4.48
N GLU A 322 19.29 6.43 -4.86
CA GLU A 322 19.95 5.63 -5.89
C GLU A 322 19.47 6.01 -7.30
N ALA A 323 20.40 6.14 -8.24
CA ALA A 323 20.10 6.37 -9.65
C ALA A 323 19.84 5.03 -10.34
N ILE A 324 18.65 4.87 -10.94
CA ILE A 324 18.24 3.65 -11.64
C ILE A 324 17.97 3.98 -13.10
N ASP A 325 18.56 3.21 -14.00
CA ASP A 325 18.29 3.32 -15.44
C ASP A 325 17.44 2.14 -15.89
N LEU A 326 16.21 2.43 -16.31
CA LEU A 326 15.30 1.41 -16.82
C LEU A 326 15.50 1.13 -18.32
N THR A 327 16.47 1.77 -18.98
CA THR A 327 16.75 1.58 -20.41
C THR A 327 17.20 0.14 -20.71
N PRO A 328 16.51 -0.62 -21.59
CA PRO A 328 16.94 -1.96 -21.99
C PRO A 328 18.22 -1.95 -22.85
N PRO A 329 18.90 -3.11 -23.01
CA PRO A 329 18.58 -4.41 -22.39
C PRO A 329 19.08 -4.48 -20.94
N TRP A 330 18.33 -5.19 -20.09
CA TRP A 330 18.72 -5.42 -18.70
C TRP A 330 19.69 -6.58 -18.57
N ARG A 331 20.50 -6.56 -17.49
CA ARG A 331 21.50 -7.61 -17.25
C ARG A 331 20.79 -8.96 -17.07
N ARG A 332 21.29 -9.99 -17.74
CA ARG A 332 20.86 -11.39 -17.56
C ARG A 332 22.02 -12.19 -17.00
N VAL A 333 21.83 -12.86 -15.87
CA VAL A 333 22.90 -13.57 -15.15
C VAL A 333 22.32 -14.73 -14.35
N THR A 334 23.04 -15.85 -14.23
CA THR A 334 22.54 -16.99 -13.46
C THR A 334 22.70 -16.78 -11.96
N MET A 335 21.87 -17.43 -11.14
CA MET A 335 22.04 -17.44 -9.68
C MET A 335 23.43 -17.96 -9.27
N HIS A 336 23.91 -19.00 -9.96
CA HIS A 336 25.24 -19.58 -9.72
C HIS A 336 26.36 -18.56 -9.95
N ASP A 337 26.31 -17.83 -11.06
CA ASP A 337 27.33 -16.83 -11.39
C ASP A 337 27.32 -15.69 -10.37
N LEU A 338 26.14 -15.22 -9.95
CA LEU A 338 26.04 -14.16 -8.92
C LEU A 338 26.61 -14.59 -7.57
N VAL A 339 26.28 -15.80 -7.11
CA VAL A 339 26.83 -16.32 -5.84
C VAL A 339 28.34 -16.48 -5.95
N LYS A 340 28.85 -16.98 -7.08
CA LYS A 340 30.29 -17.10 -7.33
C LYS A 340 30.99 -15.74 -7.38
N GLU A 341 30.40 -14.75 -8.04
CA GLU A 341 30.92 -13.37 -8.11
C GLU A 341 31.07 -12.76 -6.70
N VAL A 342 30.08 -12.94 -5.83
CA VAL A 342 30.04 -12.28 -4.51
C VAL A 342 30.78 -13.05 -3.42
N THR A 343 30.68 -14.39 -3.43
CA THR A 343 31.20 -15.24 -2.34
C THR A 343 32.46 -16.02 -2.72
N GLY A 344 32.76 -16.14 -4.01
CA GLY A 344 33.80 -17.01 -4.54
C GLY A 344 33.43 -18.50 -4.57
N LEU A 345 32.25 -18.89 -4.06
CA LEU A 345 31.81 -20.28 -4.03
C LEU A 345 31.24 -20.70 -5.39
N ASP A 346 31.81 -21.77 -5.96
CA ASP A 346 31.30 -22.39 -7.18
C ASP A 346 30.40 -23.57 -6.83
N PHE A 347 29.09 -23.35 -6.83
CA PHE A 347 28.12 -24.39 -6.49
C PHE A 347 28.04 -25.53 -7.50
N THR A 348 28.57 -25.34 -8.71
CA THR A 348 28.64 -26.43 -9.71
C THR A 348 29.71 -27.47 -9.38
N ALA A 349 30.63 -27.15 -8.45
CA ALA A 349 31.72 -28.03 -8.05
C ALA A 349 31.37 -28.94 -6.86
N PHE A 350 30.29 -28.68 -6.12
CA PHE A 350 29.91 -29.51 -4.97
C PHE A 350 29.25 -30.81 -5.42
N SER A 351 29.72 -31.94 -4.89
CA SER A 351 29.15 -33.26 -5.18
C SER A 351 28.22 -33.75 -4.07
N THR A 352 28.31 -33.15 -2.88
CA THR A 352 27.49 -33.52 -1.72
C THR A 352 26.93 -32.30 -0.99
N LEU A 353 25.78 -32.48 -0.33
CA LEU A 353 25.16 -31.44 0.50
C LEU A 353 26.10 -30.97 1.62
N GLU A 354 26.80 -31.90 2.27
CA GLU A 354 27.69 -31.59 3.39
C GLU A 354 28.86 -30.69 2.97
N GLU A 355 29.47 -30.94 1.80
CA GLU A 355 30.51 -30.07 1.26
C GLU A 355 29.99 -28.65 1.01
N ALA A 356 28.81 -28.53 0.39
CA ALA A 356 28.17 -27.25 0.12
C ALA A 356 27.84 -26.50 1.42
N LYS A 357 27.27 -27.18 2.42
CA LYS A 357 26.96 -26.60 3.73
C LYS A 357 28.19 -26.10 4.46
N ILE A 358 29.27 -26.90 4.50
CA ILE A 358 30.53 -26.49 5.14
C ILE A 358 31.12 -25.26 4.46
N ALA A 359 31.16 -25.24 3.12
CA ALA A 359 31.68 -24.12 2.37
C ALA A 359 30.85 -22.84 2.58
N ALA A 360 29.51 -22.95 2.54
CA ALA A 360 28.59 -21.85 2.78
C ALA A 360 28.66 -21.31 4.21
N ALA A 361 28.70 -22.20 5.21
CA ALA A 361 28.85 -21.83 6.62
C ALA A 361 30.18 -21.10 6.89
N ASN A 362 31.28 -21.55 6.27
CA ASN A 362 32.58 -20.86 6.33
C ASN A 362 32.55 -19.47 5.68
N ALA A 363 31.67 -19.25 4.70
CA ALA A 363 31.38 -17.95 4.10
C ALA A 363 30.36 -17.11 4.90
N GLY A 364 29.93 -17.59 6.08
CA GLY A 364 28.99 -16.91 6.96
C GLY A 364 27.57 -16.86 6.40
N ILE A 365 27.13 -17.94 5.75
CA ILE A 365 25.77 -18.12 5.21
C ILE A 365 25.05 -19.11 6.12
N ASN A 366 23.84 -18.79 6.58
CA ASN A 366 23.02 -19.72 7.36
C ASN A 366 22.38 -20.76 6.44
N VAL A 367 22.60 -22.04 6.72
CA VAL A 367 22.20 -23.17 5.86
C VAL A 367 21.69 -24.37 6.67
N GLU A 368 21.34 -24.15 7.95
CA GLU A 368 20.95 -25.23 8.88
C GLU A 368 19.74 -26.02 8.35
N GLU A 369 18.71 -25.32 7.89
CA GLU A 369 17.44 -25.88 7.41
C GLU A 369 17.49 -26.38 5.96
N CYS A 370 18.62 -26.22 5.26
CA CYS A 370 18.76 -26.69 3.88
C CYS A 370 18.88 -28.21 3.80
N ASP A 371 18.11 -28.85 2.91
CA ASP A 371 18.14 -30.30 2.67
C ASP A 371 18.70 -30.69 1.30
N SER A 372 19.16 -29.71 0.51
CA SER A 372 19.66 -29.90 -0.87
C SER A 372 20.67 -28.81 -1.25
N ILE A 373 21.56 -29.11 -2.20
CA ILE A 373 22.56 -28.15 -2.70
C ILE A 373 21.86 -26.93 -3.30
N GLY A 374 20.73 -27.13 -4.00
CA GLY A 374 19.91 -26.06 -4.54
C GLY A 374 19.41 -25.07 -3.48
N LYS A 375 18.93 -25.56 -2.34
CA LYS A 375 18.52 -24.68 -1.23
C LYS A 375 19.71 -23.94 -0.59
N VAL A 376 20.87 -24.60 -0.47
CA VAL A 376 22.10 -23.93 0.01
C VAL A 376 22.52 -22.81 -0.95
N LEU A 377 22.41 -23.02 -2.27
CA LEU A 377 22.67 -21.98 -3.27
C LEU A 377 21.69 -20.81 -3.12
N ASN A 378 20.40 -21.10 -2.93
CA ASN A 378 19.38 -20.06 -2.75
C ASN A 378 19.67 -19.19 -1.51
N GLU A 379 19.97 -19.82 -0.36
CA GLU A 379 20.37 -19.10 0.86
C GLU A 379 21.63 -18.24 0.63
N ALA A 380 22.60 -18.77 -0.12
CA ALA A 380 23.79 -18.00 -0.48
C ALA A 380 23.46 -16.77 -1.34
N PHE A 381 22.53 -16.91 -2.27
CA PHE A 381 22.03 -15.83 -3.11
C PHE A 381 21.29 -14.77 -2.29
N GLU A 382 20.26 -15.16 -1.53
CA GLU A 382 19.43 -14.24 -0.74
C GLU A 382 20.24 -13.47 0.31
N GLN A 383 21.13 -14.18 1.03
CA GLN A 383 21.89 -13.56 2.12
C GLN A 383 23.06 -12.70 1.66
N LYS A 384 23.62 -12.95 0.45
CA LYS A 384 24.87 -12.28 0.01
C LYS A 384 24.73 -11.49 -1.29
N ALA A 385 23.98 -11.97 -2.28
CA ALA A 385 23.94 -11.41 -3.63
C ALA A 385 22.73 -10.50 -3.89
N GLU A 386 21.53 -10.89 -3.44
CA GLU A 386 20.27 -10.18 -3.75
C GLU A 386 20.36 -8.66 -3.53
N SER A 387 20.80 -8.25 -2.34
CA SER A 387 20.83 -6.84 -1.93
C SER A 387 21.76 -5.94 -2.79
N GLN A 388 22.65 -6.54 -3.58
CA GLN A 388 23.59 -5.85 -4.46
C GLN A 388 23.01 -5.55 -5.85
N LEU A 389 21.86 -6.15 -6.20
CA LEU A 389 21.22 -6.01 -7.52
C LEU A 389 20.45 -4.70 -7.63
N ILE A 390 21.17 -3.58 -7.78
CA ILE A 390 20.59 -2.23 -7.81
C ILE A 390 19.92 -1.92 -9.16
N GLN A 391 20.63 -2.10 -10.26
CA GLN A 391 20.08 -1.94 -11.62
C GLN A 391 19.17 -3.12 -11.98
N PRO A 392 18.18 -2.94 -12.87
CA PRO A 392 17.32 -4.03 -13.30
C PRO A 392 18.15 -5.20 -13.84
N THR A 393 17.98 -6.35 -13.20
CA THR A 393 18.75 -7.57 -13.47
C THR A 393 17.82 -8.77 -13.43
N PHE A 394 17.78 -9.54 -14.51
CA PHE A 394 17.19 -10.87 -14.53
C PHE A 394 18.18 -11.88 -13.96
N VAL A 395 17.80 -12.48 -12.84
CA VAL A 395 18.48 -13.65 -12.27
C VAL A 395 17.85 -14.88 -12.88
N LEU A 396 18.66 -15.79 -13.41
CA LEU A 396 18.21 -16.93 -14.22
C LEU A 396 18.56 -18.28 -13.61
N ASP A 397 17.86 -19.31 -14.10
CA ASP A 397 18.18 -20.72 -13.98
C ASP A 397 18.24 -21.22 -12.54
N TYR A 398 17.10 -21.11 -11.86
CA TYR A 398 16.92 -21.48 -10.45
C TYR A 398 17.03 -23.01 -10.26
N PRO A 399 17.43 -23.47 -9.07
CA PRO A 399 17.34 -24.88 -8.70
C PRO A 399 15.90 -25.40 -8.74
N VAL A 400 15.74 -26.67 -9.11
CA VAL A 400 14.44 -27.34 -9.21
C VAL A 400 13.75 -27.46 -7.84
N GLU A 401 14.52 -27.59 -6.76
CA GLU A 401 14.03 -27.83 -5.40
C GLU A 401 13.22 -26.65 -4.83
N ILE A 402 13.40 -25.46 -5.37
CA ILE A 402 12.69 -24.23 -4.98
C ILE A 402 11.73 -23.72 -6.06
N SER A 403 11.47 -24.53 -7.09
CA SER A 403 10.71 -24.13 -8.27
C SER A 403 9.68 -25.22 -8.66
N PRO A 404 8.69 -25.51 -7.79
CA PRO A 404 7.80 -26.68 -7.93
C PRO A 404 6.88 -26.63 -9.16
N LEU A 405 6.72 -25.46 -9.77
CA LEU A 405 5.81 -25.22 -10.91
C LEU A 405 6.56 -24.87 -12.21
N ALA A 406 7.88 -24.73 -12.14
CA ALA A 406 8.72 -24.37 -13.28
C ALA A 406 9.26 -25.61 -14.00
N LYS A 407 9.30 -25.52 -15.33
CA LYS A 407 9.76 -26.60 -16.21
C LYS A 407 11.28 -26.83 -16.04
N PRO A 408 11.75 -28.09 -16.00
CA PRO A 408 13.17 -28.41 -16.01
C PRO A 408 13.91 -27.70 -17.16
N HIS A 409 15.11 -27.23 -16.89
CA HIS A 409 15.94 -26.55 -17.87
C HIS A 409 16.33 -27.53 -18.99
N ARG A 410 16.09 -27.15 -20.26
CA ARG A 410 16.25 -28.04 -21.42
C ARG A 410 17.66 -28.63 -21.61
N SER A 411 18.68 -27.97 -21.05
CA SER A 411 20.09 -28.38 -21.20
C SER A 411 20.92 -28.39 -19.90
N LYS A 412 20.32 -28.12 -18.74
CA LYS A 412 21.05 -27.97 -17.45
C LYS A 412 20.34 -28.79 -16.37
N PRO A 413 20.72 -30.06 -16.18
CA PRO A 413 20.10 -30.93 -15.19
C PRO A 413 20.13 -30.30 -13.79
N GLY A 414 19.05 -30.46 -13.02
CA GLY A 414 18.89 -29.88 -11.68
C GLY A 414 18.40 -28.43 -11.64
N LEU A 415 18.34 -27.74 -12.78
CA LEU A 415 17.82 -26.36 -12.87
C LEU A 415 16.48 -26.31 -13.60
N VAL A 416 15.81 -25.17 -13.52
CA VAL A 416 14.56 -24.85 -14.24
C VAL A 416 14.70 -23.61 -15.11
N GLU A 417 13.85 -23.48 -16.12
CA GLU A 417 13.74 -22.24 -16.92
C GLU A 417 12.91 -21.19 -16.17
N ARG A 418 13.51 -20.62 -15.14
CA ARG A 418 12.92 -19.57 -14.30
C ARG A 418 13.82 -18.34 -14.28
N PHE A 419 13.19 -17.18 -14.19
CA PHE A 419 13.85 -15.94 -13.85
C PHE A 419 13.10 -15.19 -12.75
N GLU A 420 13.84 -14.37 -12.02
CA GLU A 420 13.26 -13.27 -11.27
C GLU A 420 13.93 -11.96 -11.70
N LEU A 421 13.14 -10.89 -11.72
CA LEU A 421 13.64 -9.55 -11.95
C LEU A 421 13.93 -8.88 -10.62
N PHE A 422 15.19 -8.50 -10.40
CA PHE A 422 15.58 -7.67 -9.26
C PHE A 422 15.83 -6.23 -9.69
N ILE A 423 15.29 -5.30 -8.91
CA ILE A 423 15.57 -3.87 -9.00
C ILE A 423 15.75 -3.35 -7.57
N VAL A 424 16.75 -2.51 -7.32
CA VAL A 424 17.05 -1.94 -5.99
C VAL A 424 17.18 -2.99 -4.88
N GLY A 425 17.77 -4.14 -5.22
CA GLY A 425 17.99 -5.28 -4.33
C GLY A 425 16.69 -5.92 -3.86
N ARG A 426 15.67 -5.95 -4.73
CA ARG A 426 14.33 -6.49 -4.44
C ARG A 426 13.73 -7.17 -5.65
N GLU A 427 13.16 -8.34 -5.43
CA GLU A 427 12.36 -9.04 -6.41
C GLU A 427 11.14 -8.17 -6.81
N THR A 428 10.99 -7.94 -8.11
CA THR A 428 9.92 -7.14 -8.73
C THR A 428 8.99 -8.02 -9.56
N ALA A 429 9.53 -9.08 -10.15
CA ALA A 429 8.78 -10.05 -10.94
C ALA A 429 9.41 -11.45 -10.83
N ASN A 430 8.59 -12.48 -11.04
CA ASN A 430 8.99 -13.88 -11.13
C ASN A 430 8.31 -14.48 -12.36
N GLY A 431 9.05 -15.20 -13.20
CA GLY A 431 8.51 -15.81 -14.41
C GLY A 431 9.26 -17.07 -14.83
N PHE A 432 8.57 -18.00 -15.49
CA PHE A 432 9.14 -19.29 -15.85
C PHE A 432 8.42 -19.94 -17.01
N SER A 433 9.15 -20.78 -17.76
CA SER A 433 8.53 -21.75 -18.66
C SER A 433 7.74 -22.74 -17.79
N GLU A 434 6.46 -22.91 -18.08
CA GLU A 434 5.52 -23.62 -17.22
C GLU A 434 5.72 -25.13 -17.27
N LEU A 435 5.65 -25.78 -16.10
CA LEU A 435 5.62 -27.23 -16.03
C LEU A 435 4.27 -27.74 -16.56
N THR A 436 4.32 -28.37 -17.73
CA THR A 436 3.15 -28.91 -18.45
C THR A 436 3.01 -30.43 -18.32
N ASP A 437 4.01 -31.11 -17.76
CA ASP A 437 4.01 -32.57 -17.58
C ASP A 437 3.22 -32.93 -16.31
N PRO A 438 2.04 -33.56 -16.41
CA PRO A 438 1.21 -33.88 -15.24
C PRO A 438 1.86 -34.90 -14.30
N ILE A 439 2.76 -35.76 -14.81
CA ILE A 439 3.42 -36.79 -14.00
C ILE A 439 4.49 -36.14 -13.11
N ASP A 440 5.33 -35.28 -13.68
CA ASP A 440 6.31 -34.49 -12.92
C ASP A 440 5.58 -33.54 -11.95
N GLN A 441 4.55 -32.84 -12.43
CA GLN A 441 3.79 -31.91 -11.58
C GLN A 441 3.17 -32.60 -10.36
N ARG A 442 2.60 -33.79 -10.52
CA ARG A 442 2.06 -34.59 -9.40
C ARG A 442 3.15 -34.92 -8.38
N GLN A 443 4.31 -35.40 -8.81
CA GLN A 443 5.42 -35.74 -7.91
C GLN A 443 5.87 -34.53 -7.08
N ARG A 444 5.91 -33.34 -7.69
CA ARG A 444 6.27 -32.10 -6.98
C ARG A 444 5.22 -31.65 -5.99
N LEU A 445 3.93 -31.75 -6.33
CA LEU A 445 2.85 -31.43 -5.40
C LEU A 445 2.77 -32.44 -4.25
N GLU A 446 3.02 -33.73 -4.48
CA GLU A 446 3.11 -34.74 -3.42
C GLU A 446 4.28 -34.45 -2.46
N ALA A 447 5.43 -33.99 -2.97
CA ALA A 447 6.55 -33.54 -2.14
C ALA A 447 6.19 -32.30 -1.31
N GLN A 448 5.47 -31.33 -1.88
CA GLN A 448 4.95 -30.17 -1.14
C GLN A 448 3.93 -30.59 -0.07
N ALA A 449 3.00 -31.48 -0.39
CA ALA A 449 2.03 -32.00 0.56
C ALA A 449 2.70 -32.76 1.72
N ALA A 450 3.80 -33.49 1.45
CA ALA A 450 4.60 -34.13 2.49
C ALA A 450 5.28 -33.11 3.42
N ARG A 451 5.81 -32.00 2.88
CA ARG A 451 6.33 -30.88 3.68
C ARG A 451 5.26 -30.24 4.54
N LYS A 452 4.07 -30.02 3.97
CA LYS A 452 2.90 -29.48 4.69
C LYS A 452 2.50 -30.40 5.86
N ALA A 453 2.45 -31.71 5.62
CA ALA A 453 2.19 -32.71 6.65
C ALA A 453 3.28 -32.74 7.75
N ALA A 454 4.52 -32.37 7.41
CA ALA A 454 5.64 -32.23 8.34
C ALA A 454 5.64 -30.89 9.11
N GLY A 455 4.67 -30.01 8.88
CA GLY A 455 4.47 -28.76 9.62
C GLY A 455 4.88 -27.47 8.88
N ASP A 456 5.25 -27.56 7.61
CA ASP A 456 5.50 -26.40 6.76
C ASP A 456 4.18 -25.69 6.42
N LEU A 457 3.97 -24.49 6.97
CA LEU A 457 2.71 -23.74 6.81
C LEU A 457 2.59 -23.02 5.46
N GLU A 458 3.67 -22.95 4.68
CA GLU A 458 3.74 -22.30 3.37
C GLU A 458 3.64 -23.32 2.23
N ALA A 459 3.92 -24.59 2.51
CA ALA A 459 3.79 -25.68 1.57
C ALA A 459 2.33 -25.95 1.16
N GLN A 460 2.17 -26.35 -0.11
CA GLN A 460 0.88 -26.53 -0.77
C GLN A 460 0.38 -27.97 -0.63
N GLY A 461 -0.94 -28.17 -0.79
CA GLY A 461 -1.51 -29.51 -0.93
C GLY A 461 -1.48 -30.00 -2.40
N VAL A 462 -2.18 -31.10 -2.67
CA VAL A 462 -2.30 -31.64 -4.03
C VAL A 462 -3.64 -31.21 -4.61
N ASP A 463 -3.62 -30.22 -5.50
CA ASP A 463 -4.79 -29.81 -6.27
C ASP A 463 -5.06 -30.83 -7.39
N GLU A 464 -5.93 -31.82 -7.10
CA GLU A 464 -6.28 -32.90 -8.03
C GLU A 464 -7.01 -32.40 -9.29
N ASP A 465 -7.78 -31.31 -9.18
CA ASP A 465 -8.44 -30.70 -10.33
C ASP A 465 -7.42 -30.03 -11.28
N PHE A 466 -6.38 -29.41 -10.72
CA PHE A 466 -5.29 -28.83 -11.51
C PHE A 466 -4.49 -29.92 -12.24
N ILE A 467 -4.15 -31.01 -11.57
CA ILE A 467 -3.49 -32.15 -12.23
C ILE A 467 -4.38 -32.70 -13.35
N THR A 468 -5.68 -32.88 -13.08
CA THR A 468 -6.64 -33.31 -14.10
C THR A 468 -6.64 -32.37 -15.31
N ALA A 469 -6.59 -31.05 -15.10
CA ALA A 469 -6.50 -30.08 -16.20
C ALA A 469 -5.21 -30.27 -17.03
N LEU A 470 -4.07 -30.52 -16.39
CA LEU A 470 -2.82 -30.81 -17.11
C LEU A 470 -2.89 -32.12 -17.91
N GLU A 471 -3.62 -33.13 -17.42
CA GLU A 471 -3.85 -34.40 -18.13
C GLU A 471 -4.72 -34.24 -19.38
N TYR A 472 -5.61 -33.24 -19.42
CA TYR A 472 -6.31 -32.84 -20.67
C TYR A 472 -5.38 -32.17 -21.69
N GLY A 473 -4.20 -31.72 -21.25
CA GLY A 473 -3.13 -31.18 -22.09
C GLY A 473 -3.03 -29.66 -22.00
N MET A 474 -1.99 -29.18 -21.31
CA MET A 474 -1.59 -27.77 -21.37
C MET A 474 -0.54 -27.59 -22.49
N PRO A 475 -0.70 -26.65 -23.45
CA PRO A 475 0.34 -26.35 -24.43
C PRO A 475 1.62 -25.84 -23.73
N PRO A 476 2.79 -25.89 -24.40
CA PRO A 476 3.98 -25.17 -23.92
C PRO A 476 3.59 -23.74 -23.58
N THR A 477 3.85 -23.29 -22.36
CA THR A 477 3.36 -22.02 -21.84
C THR A 477 4.46 -21.37 -21.02
N VAL A 478 4.45 -20.05 -20.93
CA VAL A 478 5.28 -19.27 -20.02
C VAL A 478 4.38 -18.35 -19.19
N GLY A 479 4.72 -18.21 -17.91
CA GLY A 479 4.03 -17.34 -16.97
C GLY A 479 4.93 -16.25 -16.38
N LEU A 480 4.29 -15.21 -15.84
CA LEU A 480 4.91 -14.07 -15.19
C LEU A 480 3.99 -13.53 -14.11
N GLY A 481 4.52 -13.29 -12.91
CA GLY A 481 3.92 -12.48 -11.87
C GLY A 481 4.72 -11.20 -11.64
N ILE A 482 4.06 -10.05 -11.56
CA ILE A 482 4.67 -8.76 -11.15
C ILE A 482 3.95 -8.23 -9.91
N GLY A 483 4.72 -7.89 -8.87
CA GLY A 483 4.20 -7.20 -7.69
C GLY A 483 3.90 -5.73 -7.98
N ILE A 484 2.63 -5.38 -8.20
CA ILE A 484 2.23 -4.02 -8.59
C ILE A 484 2.57 -3.00 -7.51
N ASP A 485 2.41 -3.33 -6.23
CA ASP A 485 2.76 -2.41 -5.16
C ASP A 485 4.26 -2.09 -5.13
N ARG A 486 5.12 -3.08 -5.40
CA ARG A 486 6.58 -2.89 -5.49
C ARG A 486 6.95 -2.05 -6.72
N LEU A 487 6.30 -2.28 -7.87
CA LEU A 487 6.50 -1.47 -9.07
C LEU A 487 6.05 -0.01 -8.85
N VAL A 488 4.92 0.20 -8.18
CA VAL A 488 4.46 1.55 -7.78
C VAL A 488 5.51 2.18 -6.89
N MET A 489 6.01 1.48 -5.87
CA MET A 489 7.04 2.02 -4.99
C MET A 489 8.25 2.53 -5.77
N LEU A 490 8.76 1.72 -6.71
CA LEU A 490 9.89 2.06 -7.56
C LEU A 490 9.61 3.34 -8.38
N LEU A 491 8.50 3.37 -9.11
CA LEU A 491 8.15 4.46 -10.03
C LEU A 491 7.67 5.74 -9.31
N THR A 492 7.31 5.66 -8.03
CA THR A 492 6.89 6.82 -7.23
C THR A 492 7.88 7.19 -6.12
N ASN A 493 9.03 6.52 -6.05
CA ASN A 493 10.04 6.74 -5.02
C ASN A 493 9.49 6.60 -3.58
N CYS A 494 8.62 5.61 -3.35
CA CYS A 494 8.10 5.32 -2.03
C CYS A 494 9.04 4.39 -1.27
N ALA A 495 9.45 4.79 -0.06
CA ALA A 495 10.33 3.99 0.80
C ALA A 495 9.66 2.71 1.32
N SER A 496 8.34 2.80 1.55
CA SER A 496 7.52 1.74 2.14
C SER A 496 6.32 1.40 1.26
N ILE A 497 5.94 0.14 1.23
CA ILE A 497 4.71 -0.33 0.57
C ILE A 497 3.46 0.37 1.13
N ARG A 498 3.52 0.79 2.39
CA ARG A 498 2.45 1.56 3.06
C ARG A 498 2.25 2.95 2.46
N ASP A 499 3.23 3.50 1.74
CA ASP A 499 3.07 4.74 0.98
C ASP A 499 2.41 4.49 -0.39
N ALA A 500 2.54 3.28 -0.93
CA ALA A 500 1.96 2.87 -2.21
C ALA A 500 0.53 2.30 -2.09
N ILE A 501 0.09 1.98 -0.87
CA ILE A 501 -1.26 1.49 -0.54
C ILE A 501 -2.03 2.59 0.19
N ALA A 502 -3.25 2.91 -0.28
CA ALA A 502 -4.08 3.96 0.29
C ALA A 502 -4.40 3.70 1.76
N PHE A 503 -4.85 2.50 2.08
CA PHE A 503 -5.22 2.06 3.42
C PHE A 503 -4.48 0.75 3.76
N PRO A 504 -3.21 0.83 4.17
CA PRO A 504 -2.44 -0.37 4.49
C PRO A 504 -2.94 -0.99 5.79
N LEU A 505 -2.76 -2.31 5.96
CA LEU A 505 -3.10 -2.95 7.23
C LEU A 505 -2.11 -2.48 8.29
N LEU A 506 -2.65 -1.99 9.40
CA LEU A 506 -1.87 -1.55 10.56
C LEU A 506 -2.21 -2.43 11.74
N LYS A 507 -1.20 -2.76 12.56
CA LYS A 507 -1.45 -3.36 13.87
C LYS A 507 -2.41 -2.45 14.63
N SER A 508 -3.43 -3.01 15.29
CA SER A 508 -4.32 -2.20 16.11
C SER A 508 -3.51 -1.48 17.19
N ALA A 509 -3.73 -0.18 17.37
CA ALA A 509 -3.09 0.58 18.45
C ALA A 509 -3.40 -0.04 19.84
N SER A 510 -4.48 -0.80 19.95
CA SER A 510 -5.00 -1.37 21.20
C SER A 510 -4.59 -2.82 21.47
N SER A 511 -3.93 -3.54 20.56
CA SER A 511 -3.88 -5.02 20.68
C SER A 511 -2.59 -5.63 21.20
N LEU A 512 -1.52 -4.86 21.39
CA LEU A 512 -0.28 -5.40 21.96
C LEU A 512 -0.21 -5.06 23.44
N ILE A 513 -0.34 -6.10 24.26
CA ILE A 513 0.00 -6.04 25.67
C ILE A 513 1.48 -5.66 25.75
N LYS A 514 1.77 -4.54 26.41
CA LYS A 514 3.12 -4.06 26.71
C LYS A 514 3.62 -4.72 27.98
N LYS A 515 2.76 -4.79 28.99
CA LYS A 515 3.01 -5.43 30.28
C LYS A 515 1.67 -5.81 30.89
N TYR A 516 1.65 -6.85 31.71
CA TYR A 516 0.54 -7.14 32.62
C TYR A 516 1.08 -7.44 34.01
N ASP A 517 0.21 -7.33 35.00
CA ASP A 517 0.48 -7.65 36.39
C ASP A 517 -0.78 -8.29 37.00
N TYR A 518 -0.61 -9.31 37.83
CA TYR A 518 -1.73 -10.04 38.42
C TYR A 518 -1.62 -10.05 39.94
N ASP A 519 -2.66 -9.52 40.62
CA ASP A 519 -2.81 -9.57 42.07
C ASP A 519 -3.69 -10.78 42.44
N PRO A 520 -3.12 -11.90 42.92
CA PRO A 520 -3.88 -13.11 43.24
C PRO A 520 -4.79 -12.94 44.46
N ALA A 521 -4.49 -12.00 45.36
CA ALA A 521 -5.32 -11.75 46.54
C ALA A 521 -6.62 -11.02 46.17
N ARG A 522 -6.56 -10.18 45.13
CA ARG A 522 -7.71 -9.41 44.62
C ARG A 522 -8.32 -9.96 43.33
N LYS A 523 -7.74 -11.02 42.75
CA LYS A 523 -8.09 -11.55 41.42
C LYS A 523 -8.14 -10.45 40.35
N LEU A 524 -7.16 -9.55 40.42
CA LEU A 524 -7.11 -8.36 39.57
C LEU A 524 -5.99 -8.52 38.55
N LEU A 525 -6.34 -8.53 37.27
CA LEU A 525 -5.37 -8.54 36.17
C LEU A 525 -5.28 -7.15 35.56
N GLN A 526 -4.15 -6.49 35.78
CA GLN A 526 -3.83 -5.22 35.13
C GLN A 526 -3.12 -5.49 33.80
N ILE A 527 -3.57 -4.83 32.73
CA ILE A 527 -2.97 -4.91 31.40
C ILE A 527 -2.65 -3.50 30.91
N GLU A 528 -1.37 -3.24 30.66
CA GLU A 528 -0.88 -2.06 29.96
C GLU A 528 -0.71 -2.41 28.48
N PHE A 529 -1.38 -1.68 27.59
CA PHE A 529 -1.21 -1.79 26.15
C PHE A 529 -0.12 -0.85 25.64
N LYS A 530 0.46 -1.16 24.47
CA LYS A 530 1.53 -0.33 23.87
C LYS A 530 1.10 1.11 23.56
N ASN A 531 -0.20 1.39 23.43
CA ASN A 531 -0.72 2.76 23.33
C ASN A 531 -0.82 3.50 24.67
N GLY A 532 -0.27 2.94 25.76
CA GLY A 532 -0.29 3.52 27.10
C GLY A 532 -1.62 3.40 27.84
N SER A 533 -2.62 2.71 27.26
CA SER A 533 -3.89 2.44 27.95
C SER A 533 -3.69 1.34 28.97
N ILE A 534 -4.14 1.58 30.21
CA ILE A 534 -4.08 0.59 31.30
C ILE A 534 -5.50 0.20 31.69
N TYR A 535 -5.79 -1.10 31.69
CA TYR A 535 -7.07 -1.66 32.09
C TYR A 535 -6.88 -2.62 33.27
N ASN A 536 -7.78 -2.55 34.24
CA ASN A 536 -7.85 -3.48 35.35
C ASN A 536 -9.05 -4.40 35.14
N TYR A 537 -8.80 -5.68 34.85
CA TYR A 537 -9.81 -6.72 34.75
C TYR A 537 -10.04 -7.35 36.12
N GLN A 538 -11.29 -7.38 36.55
CA GLN A 538 -11.72 -7.85 37.86
C GLN A 538 -12.13 -9.34 37.81
N ASP A 539 -11.99 -10.03 38.94
CA ASP A 539 -12.39 -11.44 39.13
C ASP A 539 -11.75 -12.42 38.14
N VAL A 540 -10.56 -12.11 37.61
CA VAL A 540 -9.84 -12.99 36.67
C VAL A 540 -9.23 -14.17 37.46
N PRO A 541 -9.54 -15.43 37.12
CA PRO A 541 -8.92 -16.60 37.75
C PRO A 541 -7.42 -16.67 37.52
N ALA A 542 -6.68 -17.27 38.47
CA ALA A 542 -5.21 -17.32 38.43
C ALA A 542 -4.67 -18.15 37.27
N ASP A 543 -5.36 -19.24 36.90
CA ASP A 543 -5.07 -20.06 35.72
C ASP A 543 -5.26 -19.27 34.42
N ILE A 544 -6.34 -18.48 34.32
CA ILE A 544 -6.57 -17.62 33.17
C ILE A 544 -5.49 -16.53 33.06
N ALA A 545 -5.10 -15.91 34.17
CA ALA A 545 -4.01 -14.93 34.18
C ALA A 545 -2.65 -15.55 33.80
N GLN A 546 -2.35 -16.77 34.27
CA GLN A 546 -1.12 -17.49 33.95
C GLN A 546 -1.02 -17.91 32.48
N GLY A 547 -2.14 -18.19 31.81
CA GLY A 547 -2.12 -18.53 30.38
C GLY A 547 -1.59 -17.41 29.47
N LEU A 548 -1.56 -16.14 29.92
CA LEU A 548 -0.87 -15.06 29.23
C LEU A 548 0.66 -15.25 29.16
N GLU A 549 1.27 -15.97 30.11
CA GLU A 549 2.70 -16.28 30.11
C GLU A 549 3.05 -17.46 29.20
N GLN A 550 2.10 -18.39 29.03
CA GLN A 550 2.34 -19.70 28.43
C GLN A 550 2.08 -19.72 26.92
N GLU A 551 1.38 -18.73 26.39
CA GLU A 551 1.01 -18.65 24.98
C GLU A 551 2.00 -17.89 24.10
N THR A 552 2.21 -18.41 22.90
CA THR A 552 3.07 -17.79 21.88
C THR A 552 2.53 -16.44 21.39
N SER A 553 1.22 -16.20 21.55
CA SER A 553 0.56 -14.93 21.20
C SER A 553 -0.32 -14.41 22.34
N GLN A 554 0.27 -13.58 23.21
CA GLN A 554 -0.45 -12.92 24.32
C GLN A 554 -1.70 -12.16 23.87
N GLY A 555 -1.67 -11.56 22.67
CA GLY A 555 -2.81 -10.83 22.10
C GLY A 555 -3.97 -11.74 21.69
N HIS A 556 -3.68 -12.92 21.12
CA HIS A 556 -4.69 -13.91 20.79
C HIS A 556 -5.37 -14.44 22.05
N TYR A 557 -4.56 -14.91 23.01
CA TYR A 557 -5.05 -15.41 24.29
C TYR A 557 -5.88 -14.37 25.04
N PHE A 558 -5.42 -13.11 25.08
CA PHE A 558 -6.18 -12.02 25.67
C PHE A 558 -7.54 -11.83 25.00
N ASN A 559 -7.60 -11.82 23.67
CA ASN A 559 -8.86 -11.62 22.95
C ASN A 559 -9.82 -12.79 23.15
N GLU A 560 -9.31 -14.02 23.21
CA GLU A 560 -10.11 -15.22 23.35
C GLU A 560 -10.58 -15.44 24.78
N TYR A 561 -9.72 -15.27 25.78
CA TYR A 561 -9.99 -15.70 27.16
C TYR A 561 -10.29 -14.56 28.13
N ILE A 562 -9.94 -13.31 27.82
CA ILE A 562 -10.06 -12.19 28.78
C ILE A 562 -10.97 -11.08 28.26
N ARG A 563 -10.76 -10.60 27.03
CA ARG A 563 -11.50 -9.47 26.45
C ARG A 563 -13.00 -9.79 26.38
N GLY A 564 -13.81 -8.94 27.02
CA GLY A 564 -15.26 -9.09 27.04
C GLY A 564 -15.79 -10.23 27.93
N LYS A 565 -14.91 -11.00 28.58
CA LYS A 565 -15.26 -12.07 29.51
C LYS A 565 -15.22 -11.65 30.98
N PHE A 566 -14.49 -10.59 31.30
CA PHE A 566 -14.38 -10.03 32.65
C PHE A 566 -14.75 -8.55 32.67
N ALA A 567 -15.33 -8.10 33.79
CA ALA A 567 -15.55 -6.68 34.03
C ALA A 567 -14.21 -5.95 34.15
N TYR A 568 -14.15 -4.71 33.68
CA TYR A 568 -12.91 -3.95 33.70
C TYR A 568 -13.12 -2.45 33.86
N ASP A 569 -12.10 -1.79 34.41
CA ASP A 569 -12.00 -0.33 34.50
C ASP A 569 -10.75 0.17 33.77
N GLN A 570 -10.85 1.30 33.09
CA GLN A 570 -9.69 1.96 32.47
C GLN A 570 -9.02 2.90 33.48
N VAL A 571 -7.76 2.63 33.82
CA VAL A 571 -7.05 3.29 34.92
C VAL A 571 -6.28 4.54 34.46
N ARG A 572 -5.75 4.53 33.23
CA ARG A 572 -4.96 5.65 32.66
C ARG A 572 -4.83 5.55 31.14
N LEU A 573 -4.81 6.71 30.47
CA LEU A 573 -4.13 6.93 29.19
C LEU A 573 -2.80 7.60 29.53
N LYS A 574 -1.67 6.93 29.33
CA LYS A 574 -0.37 7.61 29.43
C LYS A 574 -0.23 8.55 28.23
N SER A 575 -0.20 9.85 28.50
CA SER A 575 0.25 10.87 27.56
C SER A 575 1.78 10.79 27.49
N ASP A 576 2.31 10.04 26.52
CA ASP A 576 3.69 10.17 26.05
C ASP A 576 3.70 11.00 24.75
#